data_AF-A0A9P9Q8D0-F1
#
_entry.id   AF-A0A9P9Q8D0-F1
#
_cell.length_a   1.000
_cell.length_b   1.000
_cell.length_c   1.000
_cell.angle_alpha   90.00
_cell.angle_beta   90.00
_cell.angle_gamma   90.00
#
_symmetry.space_group_name_H-M   'P 1'
#
loop_
_entity.id
_entity.type
_entity.pdbx_description
1 polymer ?
#
loop_
_entity_poly.entity_id
_entity_poly.type
_entity_poly.pdbx_seq_one_letter_code
_entity_poly.pdbx_strand_id
1 'polypeptide(L)'
;LTTTRFSWGAPALPGGADPNVDPGLQYVFARVMECLGSMTNDRYFVALVEDIHQAKTLLMQGLNVIDPKKLQKKADSGIAAEANEILVKIRSAIAAIRYLSHTANPDVNDRLAGVINNVGAQWRHAQDIWNALHPNDTTTIGDFWFEWVKDFFDNWLIKHTRKWAQGAIDTLNEAWESSSDPAAQGIIDALTNLNKELKTLKIDTTKFKK
;
A
#
# COMPACT_ATOMS: atom_id res chain seq x y z
N LEU A 1 20.74 -19.32 -6.89
CA LEU A 1 20.55 -17.97 -7.48
C LEU A 1 21.93 -17.45 -7.85
N THR A 2 22.32 -17.62 -9.11
CA THR A 2 23.64 -17.25 -9.62
C THR A 2 23.84 -15.74 -9.51
N THR A 3 24.96 -15.40 -8.89
CA THR A 3 25.48 -14.07 -8.55
C THR A 3 25.93 -13.30 -9.79
N THR A 4 25.02 -12.95 -10.69
CA THR A 4 25.35 -12.09 -11.82
C THR A 4 25.26 -10.63 -11.38
N ARG A 5 26.40 -9.92 -11.37
CA ARG A 5 26.47 -8.49 -11.07
C ARG A 5 25.86 -7.72 -12.24
N PHE A 6 24.66 -7.17 -12.06
CA PHE A 6 24.01 -6.28 -13.02
C PHE A 6 24.24 -4.82 -12.64
N SER A 7 25.48 -4.45 -12.28
CA SER A 7 25.76 -3.17 -11.60
C SER A 7 26.32 -2.07 -12.50
N TRP A 8 26.84 -2.39 -13.68
CA TRP A 8 27.52 -1.39 -14.51
C TRP A 8 26.52 -0.50 -15.24
N GLY A 9 26.53 0.81 -14.93
CA GLY A 9 25.61 1.77 -15.53
C GLY A 9 24.20 1.71 -14.93
N ALA A 10 24.07 1.22 -13.69
CA ALA A 10 22.78 1.16 -13.02
C ALA A 10 22.23 2.58 -12.76
N PRO A 11 20.91 2.81 -12.93
CA PRO A 11 20.30 4.11 -12.67
C PRO A 11 20.50 4.55 -11.21
N ALA A 12 20.57 5.86 -10.99
CA ALA A 12 20.72 6.44 -9.66
C ALA A 12 19.58 6.01 -8.72
N LEU A 13 19.91 5.77 -7.45
CA LEU A 13 18.95 5.38 -6.42
C LEU A 13 18.47 6.61 -5.63
N PRO A 14 17.26 6.53 -5.06
CA PRO A 14 16.76 7.60 -4.19
C PRO A 14 17.64 7.73 -2.93
N GLY A 15 17.76 8.96 -2.39
CA GLY A 15 18.59 9.22 -1.20
C GLY A 15 20.09 9.37 -1.47
N GLY A 16 20.55 9.30 -2.73
CA GLY A 16 21.94 9.57 -3.11
C GLY A 16 22.88 8.37 -3.03
N ALA A 17 22.36 7.17 -2.75
CA ALA A 17 23.13 5.94 -2.86
C ALA A 17 23.52 5.66 -4.32
N ASP A 18 24.78 5.27 -4.55
CA ASP A 18 25.29 5.01 -5.90
C ASP A 18 25.60 3.51 -6.08
N PRO A 19 24.80 2.79 -6.89
CA PRO A 19 24.99 1.36 -7.14
C PRO A 19 26.26 1.00 -7.91
N ASN A 20 26.96 1.99 -8.49
CA ASN A 20 28.20 1.78 -9.22
C ASN A 20 29.43 1.77 -8.29
N VAL A 21 29.30 2.27 -7.06
CA VAL A 21 30.39 2.33 -6.07
C VAL A 21 30.10 1.55 -4.79
N ASP A 22 28.83 1.36 -4.42
CA ASP A 22 28.44 0.60 -3.23
C ASP A 22 28.41 -0.93 -3.53
N PRO A 23 29.25 -1.75 -2.87
CA PRO A 23 29.28 -3.19 -3.07
C PRO A 23 27.96 -3.89 -2.73
N GLY A 24 27.18 -3.36 -1.77
CA GLY A 24 25.89 -3.90 -1.35
C GLY A 24 24.80 -3.70 -2.39
N LEU A 25 24.93 -2.69 -3.27
CA LEU A 25 23.93 -2.30 -4.29
C LEU A 25 24.25 -2.86 -5.68
N GLN A 26 25.25 -3.74 -5.79
CA GLN A 26 25.58 -4.41 -7.06
C GLN A 26 24.49 -5.40 -7.51
N TYR A 27 23.64 -5.83 -6.60
CA TYR A 27 22.53 -6.76 -6.85
C TYR A 27 21.23 -6.02 -7.10
N VAL A 28 20.48 -6.42 -8.12
CA VAL A 28 19.19 -5.81 -8.51
C VAL A 28 18.23 -5.76 -7.32
N PHE A 29 18.12 -6.86 -6.55
CA PHE A 29 17.25 -6.91 -5.38
C PHE A 29 17.66 -5.91 -4.29
N ALA A 30 18.96 -5.69 -4.05
CA ALA A 30 19.40 -4.70 -3.08
C ALA A 30 18.99 -3.28 -3.50
N ARG A 31 19.14 -2.96 -4.79
CA ARG A 31 18.69 -1.69 -5.36
C ARG A 31 17.18 -1.50 -5.28
N VAL A 32 16.41 -2.55 -5.55
CA VAL A 32 14.95 -2.53 -5.42
C VAL A 32 14.53 -2.27 -3.98
N MET A 33 15.17 -2.93 -3.01
CA MET A 33 14.89 -2.68 -1.59
C MET A 33 15.26 -1.26 -1.16
N GLU A 34 16.39 -0.73 -1.65
CA GLU A 34 16.78 0.67 -1.42
C GLU A 34 15.73 1.66 -1.95
N CYS A 35 15.17 1.37 -3.14
CA CYS A 35 14.08 2.16 -3.71
C CYS A 35 12.79 2.11 -2.87
N LEU A 36 12.43 0.94 -2.34
CA LEU A 36 11.20 0.73 -1.56
C LEU A 36 11.27 1.37 -0.17
N GLY A 37 12.48 1.53 0.36
CA GLY A 37 12.72 2.26 1.61
C GLY A 37 14.04 1.87 2.24
N SER A 38 14.87 2.87 2.51
CA SER A 38 16.09 2.74 3.31
C SER A 38 16.09 3.78 4.42
N MET A 39 16.92 3.57 5.45
CA MET A 39 17.08 4.53 6.54
C MET A 39 17.66 5.89 6.09
N THR A 40 18.22 5.96 4.87
CA THR A 40 18.79 7.18 4.26
C THR A 40 17.87 7.82 3.22
N ASN A 41 16.74 7.18 2.88
CA ASN A 41 15.76 7.69 1.93
C ASN A 41 14.71 8.59 2.63
N ASP A 42 15.15 9.78 3.04
CA ASP A 42 14.31 10.82 3.67
C ASP A 42 13.37 11.54 2.68
N ARG A 43 13.72 11.51 1.39
CA ARG A 43 13.04 12.26 0.32
C ARG A 43 11.59 11.85 0.10
N TYR A 44 11.24 10.59 0.37
CA TYR A 44 9.90 10.05 0.17
C TYR A 44 9.16 9.70 1.47
N PHE A 45 9.79 9.86 2.63
CA PHE A 45 9.18 9.53 3.91
C PHE A 45 8.22 10.64 4.36
N VAL A 46 6.98 10.27 4.68
CA VAL A 46 5.98 11.15 5.30
C VAL A 46 5.45 10.41 6.52
N ALA A 47 5.56 11.04 7.69
CA ALA A 47 5.10 10.47 8.94
C ALA A 47 3.57 10.36 8.93
N LEU A 48 3.06 9.19 9.33
CA LEU A 48 1.65 8.93 9.49
C LEU A 48 1.31 8.88 10.98
N VAL A 49 0.07 9.24 11.32
CA VAL A 49 -0.52 8.88 12.63
C VAL A 49 -0.50 7.35 12.75
N GLU A 50 -0.15 6.85 13.93
CA GLU A 50 0.14 5.43 14.19
C GLU A 50 -0.93 4.47 13.65
N ASP A 51 -2.20 4.77 13.86
CA ASP A 51 -3.31 3.93 13.39
C ASP A 51 -3.40 3.84 11.85
N ILE A 52 -3.12 4.94 11.14
CA ILE A 52 -3.11 4.97 9.67
C ILE A 52 -1.88 4.20 9.17
N HIS A 53 -0.74 4.34 9.85
CA HIS A 53 0.46 3.60 9.52
C HIS A 53 0.25 2.09 9.67
N GLN A 54 -0.33 1.65 10.78
CA GLN A 54 -0.64 0.25 11.02
C GLN A 54 -1.59 -0.31 9.96
N ALA A 55 -2.68 0.41 9.66
CA ALA A 55 -3.64 0.00 8.64
C ALA A 55 -2.99 -0.09 7.25
N LYS A 56 -2.18 0.92 6.87
CA LYS A 56 -1.40 0.90 5.63
C LYS A 56 -0.52 -0.35 5.55
N THR A 57 0.27 -0.64 6.58
CA THR A 57 1.18 -1.79 6.60
C THR A 57 0.43 -3.11 6.39
N LEU A 58 -0.69 -3.31 7.08
CA LEU A 58 -1.51 -4.52 6.95
C LEU A 58 -2.14 -4.65 5.55
N LEU A 59 -2.72 -3.56 5.05
CA LEU A 59 -3.37 -3.55 3.73
C LEU A 59 -2.37 -3.79 2.59
N MET A 60 -1.18 -3.20 2.68
CA MET A 60 -0.11 -3.42 1.69
C MET A 60 0.38 -4.88 1.65
N GLN A 61 0.18 -5.64 2.73
CA GLN A 61 0.49 -7.08 2.81
C GLN A 61 -0.71 -7.97 2.46
N GLY A 62 -1.87 -7.40 2.14
CA GLY A 62 -3.11 -8.18 1.93
C GLY A 62 -3.72 -8.76 3.18
N LEU A 63 -3.34 -8.26 4.35
CA LEU A 63 -3.89 -8.68 5.63
C LEU A 63 -5.12 -7.83 6.00
N ASN A 64 -5.92 -8.35 6.93
CA ASN A 64 -7.02 -7.61 7.52
C ASN A 64 -6.50 -6.64 8.59
N VAL A 65 -7.07 -5.43 8.67
CA VAL A 65 -6.65 -4.40 9.65
C VAL A 65 -6.95 -4.84 11.09
N ILE A 66 -7.96 -5.70 11.26
CA ILE A 66 -8.28 -6.41 12.50
C ILE A 66 -8.56 -7.88 12.14
N ASP A 67 -8.14 -8.78 13.03
CA ASP A 67 -8.45 -10.21 12.89
C ASP A 67 -9.98 -10.43 12.92
N PRO A 68 -10.55 -11.23 11.99
CA PRO A 68 -12.00 -11.44 11.90
C PRO A 68 -12.64 -11.98 13.19
N LYS A 69 -11.97 -12.86 13.95
CA LYS A 69 -12.51 -13.38 15.21
C LYS A 69 -12.55 -12.30 16.28
N LYS A 70 -11.51 -11.44 16.33
CA LYS A 70 -11.48 -10.28 17.23
C LYS A 70 -12.55 -9.25 16.86
N LEU A 71 -12.77 -9.04 15.57
CA LEU A 71 -13.83 -8.15 15.07
C LEU A 71 -15.20 -8.63 15.53
N GLN A 72 -15.55 -9.89 15.26
CA GLN A 72 -16.83 -10.46 15.68
C GLN A 72 -17.03 -10.35 17.19
N LYS A 73 -16.03 -10.77 17.97
CA LYS A 73 -16.08 -10.70 19.44
C LYS A 73 -16.35 -9.27 19.95
N LYS A 74 -15.74 -8.26 19.34
CA LYS A 74 -15.92 -6.85 19.71
C LYS A 74 -17.26 -6.29 19.25
N ALA A 75 -17.77 -6.73 18.10
CA ALA A 75 -19.09 -6.33 17.62
C ALA A 75 -20.18 -6.85 18.57
N ASP A 76 -20.09 -8.13 18.95
CA ASP A 76 -21.09 -8.84 19.76
C ASP A 76 -21.04 -8.49 21.26
N SER A 77 -20.04 -7.74 21.72
CA SER A 77 -19.90 -7.44 23.15
C SER A 77 -20.97 -6.48 23.67
N GLY A 78 -21.63 -5.73 22.77
CA GLY A 78 -22.57 -4.67 23.13
C GLY A 78 -21.92 -3.47 23.83
N ILE A 79 -20.59 -3.38 23.86
CA ILE A 79 -19.85 -2.29 24.51
C ILE A 79 -19.55 -1.19 23.48
N ALA A 80 -20.10 0.01 23.70
CA ALA A 80 -19.96 1.12 22.76
C ALA A 80 -18.49 1.52 22.50
N ALA A 81 -17.61 1.39 23.51
CA ALA A 81 -16.18 1.64 23.33
C ALA A 81 -15.54 0.66 22.32
N GLU A 82 -15.92 -0.61 22.33
CA GLU A 82 -15.38 -1.61 21.40
C GLU A 82 -15.92 -1.43 19.97
N ALA A 83 -17.19 -1.04 19.84
CA ALA A 83 -17.76 -0.64 18.55
C ALA A 83 -17.01 0.57 17.97
N ASN A 84 -16.67 1.57 18.81
CA ASN A 84 -15.88 2.72 18.38
C ASN A 84 -14.46 2.33 17.94
N GLU A 85 -13.82 1.35 18.58
CA GLU A 85 -12.53 0.83 18.11
C GLU A 85 -12.64 0.24 16.69
N ILE A 86 -13.71 -0.51 16.39
CA ILE A 86 -13.96 -1.04 15.05
C ILE A 86 -14.16 0.12 14.05
N LEU A 87 -14.95 1.14 14.39
CA LEU A 87 -15.13 2.34 13.56
C LEU A 87 -13.80 3.04 13.26
N VAL A 88 -12.92 3.16 14.26
CA VAL A 88 -11.57 3.72 14.08
C VAL A 88 -10.77 2.88 13.09
N LYS A 89 -10.77 1.55 13.18
CA LYS A 89 -10.04 0.71 12.22
C LYS A 89 -10.59 0.81 10.80
N ILE A 90 -11.91 0.92 10.62
CA ILE A 90 -12.53 1.17 9.30
C ILE A 90 -12.06 2.52 8.75
N ARG A 91 -12.11 3.58 9.57
CA ARG A 91 -11.61 4.92 9.20
C ARG A 91 -10.13 4.90 8.82
N SER A 92 -9.29 4.19 9.58
CA SER A 92 -7.86 4.08 9.30
C SER A 92 -7.57 3.40 7.98
N ALA A 93 -8.33 2.37 7.60
CA ALA A 93 -8.20 1.71 6.31
C ALA A 93 -8.57 2.65 5.15
N ILE A 94 -9.68 3.38 5.28
CA ILE A 94 -10.12 4.39 4.30
C ILE A 94 -9.07 5.51 4.20
N ALA A 95 -8.59 6.00 5.34
CA ALA A 95 -7.58 7.03 5.43
C ALA A 95 -6.25 6.59 4.79
N ALA A 96 -5.84 5.33 4.94
CA ALA A 96 -4.64 4.80 4.30
C ALA A 96 -4.74 4.88 2.77
N ILE A 97 -5.90 4.54 2.17
CA ILE A 97 -6.10 4.68 0.71
C ILE A 97 -6.10 6.15 0.29
N ARG A 98 -6.83 7.00 1.01
CA ARG A 98 -6.86 8.45 0.74
C ARG A 98 -5.47 9.08 0.85
N TYR A 99 -4.67 8.63 1.80
CA TYR A 99 -3.31 9.06 2.00
C TYR A 99 -2.41 8.73 0.80
N LEU A 100 -2.50 7.50 0.25
CA LEU A 100 -1.75 7.13 -0.97
C LEU A 100 -2.17 7.94 -2.21
N SER A 101 -3.37 8.50 -2.18
CA SER A 101 -3.95 9.39 -3.19
C SER A 101 -3.75 10.88 -2.90
N HIS A 102 -3.06 11.24 -1.81
CA HIS A 102 -2.95 12.63 -1.38
C HIS A 102 -1.97 13.40 -2.26
N THR A 103 -2.44 14.46 -2.90
CA THR A 103 -1.66 15.30 -3.82
C THR A 103 -1.35 16.70 -3.29
N ALA A 104 -1.92 17.10 -2.14
CA ALA A 104 -1.54 18.37 -1.50
C ALA A 104 -0.21 18.22 -0.75
N ASN A 105 0.40 19.31 -0.29
CA ASN A 105 1.73 19.26 0.32
C ASN A 105 1.71 18.56 1.70
N PRO A 106 2.51 17.49 1.94
CA PRO A 106 3.42 16.82 0.99
C PRO A 106 2.67 15.90 0.01
N ASP A 107 2.99 16.00 -1.30
CA ASP A 107 2.35 15.17 -2.34
C ASP A 107 2.80 13.71 -2.20
N VAL A 108 2.02 12.93 -1.44
CA VAL A 108 2.29 11.53 -1.15
C VAL A 108 2.18 10.68 -2.40
N ASN A 109 1.24 11.02 -3.29
CA ASN A 109 1.04 10.29 -4.54
C ASN A 109 2.24 10.43 -5.48
N ASP A 110 2.82 11.64 -5.57
CA ASP A 110 4.04 11.88 -6.33
C ASP A 110 5.24 11.13 -5.75
N ARG A 111 5.35 11.10 -4.41
CA ARG A 111 6.39 10.33 -3.72
C ARG A 111 6.26 8.83 -3.97
N LEU A 112 5.04 8.30 -3.92
CA LEU A 112 4.74 6.91 -4.26
C LEU A 112 5.12 6.60 -5.72
N ALA A 113 4.74 7.47 -6.66
CA ALA A 113 5.11 7.34 -8.06
C ALA A 113 6.63 7.35 -8.26
N GLY A 114 7.35 8.22 -7.55
CA GLY A 114 8.81 8.26 -7.54
C GLY A 114 9.44 6.92 -7.14
N VAL A 115 8.98 6.32 -6.03
CA VAL A 115 9.42 4.99 -5.58
C VAL A 115 9.17 3.93 -6.66
N ILE A 116 7.96 3.89 -7.22
CA ILE A 116 7.55 2.88 -8.21
C ILE A 116 8.37 3.01 -9.50
N ASN A 117 8.59 4.23 -9.98
CA ASN A 117 9.37 4.50 -11.17
C ASN A 117 10.84 4.14 -10.96
N ASN A 118 11.41 4.41 -9.78
CA ASN A 118 12.77 4.03 -9.44
C ASN A 118 12.94 2.50 -9.42
N VAL A 119 12.01 1.76 -8.79
CA VAL A 119 12.03 0.29 -8.83
C VAL A 119 11.97 -0.23 -10.27
N GLY A 120 11.06 0.33 -11.08
CA GLY A 120 10.91 -0.05 -12.48
C GLY A 120 12.17 0.20 -13.32
N ALA A 121 12.86 1.32 -13.08
CA ALA A 121 14.14 1.61 -13.73
C ALA A 121 15.21 0.57 -13.39
N GLN A 122 15.27 0.10 -12.14
CA GLN A 122 16.21 -0.96 -11.74
C GLN A 122 15.90 -2.30 -12.40
N TRP A 123 14.62 -2.65 -12.53
CA TRP A 123 14.21 -3.86 -13.24
C TRP A 123 14.52 -3.81 -14.74
N ARG A 124 14.27 -2.67 -15.39
CA ARG A 124 14.62 -2.51 -16.81
C ARG A 124 16.10 -2.60 -17.08
N HIS A 125 16.89 -1.95 -16.24
CA HIS A 125 18.34 -2.04 -16.39
C HIS A 125 18.82 -3.50 -16.31
N ALA A 126 18.28 -4.28 -15.37
CA ALA A 126 18.58 -5.70 -15.27
C ALA A 126 18.10 -6.50 -16.48
N GLN A 127 16.89 -6.20 -16.98
CA GLN A 127 16.32 -6.78 -18.19
C GLN A 127 17.21 -6.53 -19.40
N ASP A 128 17.65 -5.29 -19.61
CA ASP A 128 18.44 -4.90 -20.78
C ASP A 128 19.78 -5.65 -20.82
N ILE A 129 20.45 -5.76 -19.66
CA ILE A 129 21.68 -6.54 -19.55
C ILE A 129 21.40 -8.04 -19.79
N TRP A 130 20.35 -8.58 -19.20
CA TRP A 130 19.99 -9.99 -19.39
C TRP A 130 19.72 -10.31 -20.87
N ASN A 131 18.89 -9.50 -21.53
CA ASN A 131 18.50 -9.68 -22.92
C ASN A 131 19.69 -9.53 -23.87
N ALA A 132 20.63 -8.63 -23.58
CA ALA A 132 21.86 -8.49 -24.35
C ALA A 132 22.76 -9.72 -24.26
N LEU A 133 22.80 -10.39 -23.09
CA LEU A 133 23.58 -11.61 -22.87
C LEU A 133 22.86 -12.88 -23.34
N HIS A 134 21.53 -12.85 -23.41
CA HIS A 134 20.68 -14.00 -23.76
C HIS A 134 19.68 -13.65 -24.87
N PRO A 135 20.14 -13.40 -26.11
CA PRO A 135 19.27 -12.93 -27.20
C PRO A 135 18.18 -13.92 -27.61
N ASN A 136 18.33 -15.21 -27.27
CA ASN A 136 17.36 -16.26 -27.56
C ASN A 136 16.43 -16.58 -26.36
N ASP A 137 16.62 -15.92 -25.21
CA ASP A 137 15.86 -16.15 -23.97
C ASP A 137 15.62 -14.81 -23.26
N THR A 138 14.91 -13.92 -23.95
CA THR A 138 14.65 -12.56 -23.47
C THR A 138 13.51 -12.49 -22.46
N THR A 139 13.58 -11.54 -21.54
CA THR A 139 12.55 -11.26 -20.53
C THR A 139 11.99 -9.84 -20.65
N THR A 140 10.82 -9.61 -20.04
CA THR A 140 10.08 -8.33 -20.01
C THR A 140 9.72 -7.92 -18.57
N ILE A 141 10.57 -8.27 -17.59
CA ILE A 141 10.33 -8.01 -16.16
C ILE A 141 10.06 -6.54 -15.83
N GLY A 142 10.64 -5.59 -16.56
CA GLY A 142 10.37 -4.16 -16.40
C GLY A 142 8.95 -3.78 -16.79
N ASP A 143 8.43 -4.33 -17.90
CA ASP A 143 7.04 -4.10 -18.32
C ASP A 143 6.05 -4.77 -17.38
N PHE A 144 6.36 -6.01 -16.97
CA PHE A 144 5.59 -6.73 -15.97
C PHE A 144 5.47 -5.93 -14.67
N TRP A 145 6.55 -5.33 -14.18
CA TRP A 145 6.53 -4.50 -12.97
C TRP A 145 5.49 -3.38 -13.06
N PHE A 146 5.49 -2.61 -14.15
CA PHE A 146 4.57 -1.48 -14.29
C PHE A 146 3.12 -1.93 -14.50
N GLU A 147 2.88 -3.05 -15.15
CA GLU A 147 1.53 -3.63 -15.28
C GLU A 147 1.03 -4.12 -13.93
N TRP A 148 1.83 -4.92 -13.23
CA TRP A 148 1.50 -5.47 -11.94
C TRP A 148 1.26 -4.38 -10.88
N VAL A 149 2.14 -3.37 -10.79
CA VAL A 149 2.04 -2.34 -9.76
C VAL A 149 0.85 -1.42 -9.98
N LYS A 150 0.48 -1.14 -11.25
CA LYS A 150 -0.74 -0.40 -11.57
C LYS A 150 -1.97 -1.19 -11.15
N ASP A 151 -2.08 -2.45 -11.56
CA ASP A 151 -3.20 -3.30 -11.15
C ASP A 151 -3.29 -3.46 -9.63
N PHE A 152 -2.14 -3.60 -8.96
CA PHE A 152 -2.07 -3.68 -7.51
C PHE A 152 -2.71 -2.46 -6.84
N PHE A 153 -2.32 -1.23 -7.22
CA PHE A 153 -2.83 -0.01 -6.58
C PHE A 153 -4.23 0.42 -7.08
N ASP A 154 -4.50 0.34 -8.39
CA ASP A 154 -5.78 0.77 -8.98
C ASP A 154 -6.93 -0.20 -8.71
N ASN A 155 -6.63 -1.49 -8.63
CA ASN A 155 -7.65 -2.52 -8.57
C ASN A 155 -7.56 -3.31 -7.28
N TRP A 156 -6.47 -4.06 -7.09
CA TRP A 156 -6.43 -5.09 -6.05
C TRP A 156 -6.52 -4.49 -4.65
N LEU A 157 -5.69 -3.48 -4.34
CA LEU A 157 -5.62 -2.87 -3.01
C LEU A 157 -6.95 -2.20 -2.65
N ILE A 158 -7.55 -1.45 -3.57
CA ILE A 158 -8.85 -0.81 -3.36
C ILE A 158 -9.95 -1.85 -3.17
N LYS A 159 -9.99 -2.91 -3.98
CA LYS A 159 -10.97 -4.01 -3.84
C LYS A 159 -10.80 -4.73 -2.50
N HIS A 160 -9.56 -5.01 -2.11
CA HIS A 160 -9.22 -5.64 -0.82
C HIS A 160 -9.69 -4.78 0.35
N THR A 161 -9.34 -3.49 0.36
CA THR A 161 -9.77 -2.55 1.41
C THR A 161 -11.29 -2.42 1.47
N ARG A 162 -11.97 -2.29 0.32
CA ARG A 162 -13.44 -2.24 0.26
C ARG A 162 -14.07 -3.50 0.83
N LYS A 163 -13.59 -4.67 0.41
CA LYS A 163 -14.13 -5.96 0.86
C LYS A 163 -13.99 -6.12 2.37
N TRP A 164 -12.81 -5.84 2.91
CA TRP A 164 -12.58 -5.92 4.36
C TRP A 164 -13.45 -4.92 5.12
N ALA A 165 -13.46 -3.64 4.70
CA ALA A 165 -14.20 -2.59 5.39
C ALA A 165 -15.71 -2.81 5.32
N GLN A 166 -16.23 -3.27 4.17
CA GLN A 166 -17.64 -3.64 4.03
C GLN A 166 -18.01 -4.77 4.98
N GLY A 167 -17.21 -5.84 5.04
CA GLY A 167 -17.46 -6.93 5.98
C GLY A 167 -17.46 -6.47 7.44
N ALA A 168 -16.57 -5.54 7.80
CA ALA A 168 -16.54 -4.93 9.13
C ALA A 168 -17.77 -4.07 9.43
N ILE A 169 -18.23 -3.30 8.43
CA ILE A 169 -19.47 -2.51 8.52
C ILE A 169 -20.68 -3.42 8.70
N ASP A 170 -20.78 -4.47 7.91
CA ASP A 170 -21.91 -5.40 7.93
C ASP A 170 -21.98 -6.11 9.29
N THR A 171 -20.84 -6.60 9.79
CA THR A 171 -20.76 -7.26 11.10
C THR A 171 -21.16 -6.32 12.24
N LEU A 172 -20.70 -5.07 12.21
CA LEU A 172 -21.04 -4.12 13.27
C LEU A 172 -22.50 -3.65 13.16
N ASN A 173 -23.03 -3.48 11.95
CA ASN A 173 -24.45 -3.18 11.75
C ASN A 173 -25.33 -4.30 12.30
N GLU A 174 -25.06 -5.56 11.96
CA GLU A 174 -25.84 -6.72 12.42
C GLU A 174 -25.88 -6.81 13.95
N ALA A 175 -24.75 -6.57 14.62
CA ALA A 175 -24.70 -6.62 16.08
C ALA A 175 -25.37 -5.40 16.78
N TRP A 176 -25.50 -4.25 16.09
CA TRP A 176 -25.94 -2.99 16.72
C TRP A 176 -27.28 -2.44 16.23
N GLU A 177 -27.84 -2.95 15.13
CA GLU A 177 -29.09 -2.43 14.55
C GLU A 177 -30.30 -2.53 15.49
N SER A 178 -30.34 -3.57 16.32
CA SER A 178 -31.39 -3.80 17.32
C SER A 178 -30.94 -3.51 18.75
N SER A 179 -29.76 -2.90 18.92
CA SER A 179 -29.22 -2.60 20.25
C SER A 179 -30.05 -1.52 20.94
N SER A 180 -30.32 -1.71 22.24
CA SER A 180 -30.97 -0.71 23.09
C SER A 180 -29.99 0.31 23.67
N ASP A 181 -28.70 0.19 23.37
CA ASP A 181 -27.68 1.13 23.85
C ASP A 181 -27.92 2.54 23.26
N PRO A 182 -27.88 3.62 24.06
CA PRO A 182 -28.08 4.98 23.56
C PRO A 182 -27.11 5.40 22.44
N ALA A 183 -25.94 4.78 22.34
CA ALA A 183 -24.95 5.04 21.29
C ALA A 183 -25.24 4.33 19.95
N ALA A 184 -26.19 3.38 19.92
CA ALA A 184 -26.45 2.54 18.75
C ALA A 184 -26.73 3.36 17.48
N GLN A 185 -27.64 4.34 17.56
CA GLN A 185 -27.96 5.18 16.41
C GLN A 185 -26.73 5.93 15.86
N GLY A 186 -25.88 6.46 16.75
CA GLY A 186 -24.67 7.15 16.35
C GLY A 186 -23.65 6.24 15.65
N ILE A 187 -23.57 4.97 16.06
CA ILE A 187 -22.75 3.95 15.41
C ILE A 187 -23.29 3.63 14.01
N ILE A 188 -24.60 3.39 13.87
CA ILE A 188 -25.26 3.09 12.59
C ILE A 188 -25.11 4.26 11.59
N ASP A 189 -25.25 5.50 12.07
CA ASP A 189 -25.06 6.69 11.24
C ASP A 189 -23.59 6.81 10.76
N ALA A 190 -22.63 6.52 11.64
CA ALA A 190 -21.22 6.49 11.30
C ALA A 190 -20.93 5.41 10.25
N LEU A 191 -21.46 4.19 10.41
CA LEU A 191 -21.32 3.09 9.47
C LEU A 191 -21.91 3.43 8.10
N THR A 192 -23.07 4.07 8.08
CA THR A 192 -23.70 4.56 6.84
C THR A 192 -22.81 5.54 6.09
N ASN A 193 -22.17 6.47 6.80
CA ASN A 193 -21.25 7.43 6.19
C ASN A 193 -19.97 6.76 5.69
N LEU A 194 -19.38 5.84 6.47
CA LEU A 194 -18.19 5.09 6.06
C LEU A 194 -18.47 4.26 4.80
N ASN A 195 -19.65 3.64 4.70
CA ASN A 195 -20.05 2.88 3.52
C ASN A 195 -20.12 3.78 2.26
N LYS A 196 -20.58 5.03 2.38
CA LYS A 196 -20.54 6.00 1.27
C LYS A 196 -19.10 6.32 0.88
N GLU A 197 -18.21 6.50 1.84
CA GLU A 197 -16.80 6.79 1.57
C GLU A 197 -16.11 5.65 0.81
N LEU A 198 -16.42 4.38 1.12
CA LEU A 198 -15.85 3.21 0.41
C LEU A 198 -16.04 3.31 -1.11
N LYS A 199 -17.18 3.83 -1.56
CA LYS A 199 -17.50 3.97 -3.00
C LYS A 199 -16.59 4.97 -3.71
N THR A 200 -16.04 5.93 -2.97
CA THR A 200 -15.19 7.00 -3.51
C THR A 200 -13.69 6.69 -3.50
N LEU A 201 -13.29 5.56 -2.92
CA LEU A 201 -11.88 5.17 -2.84
C LEU A 201 -11.24 5.05 -4.22
N LYS A 202 -10.09 5.70 -4.39
CA LYS A 202 -9.25 5.66 -5.58
C LYS A 202 -7.80 5.94 -5.23
N ILE A 203 -6.89 5.40 -6.03
CA ILE A 203 -5.47 5.72 -6.03
C ILE A 203 -5.16 6.20 -7.44
N ASP A 204 -4.50 7.35 -7.58
CA ASP A 204 -4.07 7.83 -8.89
C ASP A 204 -2.72 7.17 -9.26
N THR A 205 -2.71 6.38 -10.33
CA THR A 205 -1.52 5.68 -10.84
C THR A 205 -1.02 6.28 -12.17
N THR A 206 -1.60 7.39 -12.63
CA THR A 206 -1.24 8.02 -13.91
C THR A 206 0.23 8.44 -13.96
N LYS A 207 0.83 8.72 -12.80
CA LYS A 207 2.24 9.05 -12.64
C LYS A 207 3.18 7.83 -12.64
N PHE A 208 2.66 6.60 -12.71
CA PHE A 208 3.47 5.38 -12.76
C PHE A 208 3.90 5.15 -14.21
N LYS A 209 5.10 5.62 -14.53
CA LYS A 209 5.58 5.74 -15.90
C LYS A 209 6.46 4.55 -16.26
N LYS A 210 5.97 3.78 -17.23
CA LYS A 210 6.85 3.03 -18.12
C LYS A 210 7.80 4.01 -18.82
#